data_AF-A0A1A8CD48-F1
#
_entry.id   AF-A0A1A8CD48-F1
#
_cell.length_a   1.000
_cell.length_b   1.000
_cell.length_c   1.000
_cell.angle_alpha   90.00
_cell.angle_beta   90.00
_cell.angle_gamma   90.00
#
_symmetry.space_group_name_H-M   'P 1'
#
loop_
_entity.id
_entity.type
_entity.pdbx_description
1 polymer ?
#
loop_
_entity_poly.entity_id
_entity_poly.type
_entity_poly.pdbx_seq_one_letter_code
_entity_poly.pdbx_strand_id
1 'polypeptide(L)'
;WTFISDQLLTNHSVFDAADRSSYMDDVFALSRADVVDYGNAFNLTKYLINESDYIVWNRVSSSIAYVRDMMSNNPELYPKFQKLFG
;
A
#
# COMPACT_ATOMS: atom_id res chain seq x y z
N TRP A 1 -5.86 -7.91 7.97
CA TRP A 1 -5.02 -6.81 7.47
C TRP A 1 -4.47 -5.92 8.58
N THR A 2 -5.28 -5.49 9.55
CA THR A 2 -4.81 -4.68 10.70
C THR A 2 -3.57 -5.27 11.40
N PHE A 3 -3.60 -6.55 11.77
CA PHE A 3 -2.45 -7.21 12.41
C PHE A 3 -1.17 -7.16 11.56
N ILE A 4 -1.28 -7.41 10.25
CA ILE A 4 -0.13 -7.34 9.32
C ILE A 4 0.39 -5.91 9.26
N SER A 5 -0.52 -4.92 9.15
CA SER A 5 -0.16 -3.51 9.15
C SER A 5 0.60 -3.10 10.41
N ASP A 6 0.11 -3.52 11.59
CA ASP A 6 0.74 -3.19 12.87
C ASP A 6 2.10 -3.86 13.01
N GLN A 7 2.23 -5.12 12.55
CA GLN A 7 3.51 -5.82 12.57
C GLN A 7 4.53 -5.19 11.63
N LEU A 8 4.12 -4.79 10.42
CA LEU A 8 5.00 -4.09 9.47
C LEU A 8 5.45 -2.72 10.02
N LEU A 9 4.55 -1.99 10.68
CA LEU A 9 4.88 -0.73 11.35
C LEU A 9 5.86 -0.92 12.50
N THR A 10 5.69 -1.99 13.27
CA THR A 10 6.51 -2.27 14.46
C THR A 10 7.89 -2.82 14.08
N ASN A 11 7.92 -3.82 13.21
CA ASN A 11 9.14 -4.46 12.72
C ASN A 11 8.87 -5.22 11.40
N HIS A 12 9.03 -4.52 10.28
CA HIS A 12 8.83 -5.10 8.95
C HIS A 12 9.80 -6.26 8.62
N SER A 13 10.99 -6.29 9.23
CA SER A 13 12.01 -7.32 8.98
C SER A 13 11.67 -8.70 9.55
N VAL A 14 10.54 -8.85 10.27
CA VAL A 14 9.99 -10.16 10.63
C VAL A 14 9.51 -10.91 9.39
N PHE A 15 9.09 -10.17 8.36
CA PHE A 15 8.72 -10.71 7.06
C PHE A 15 9.85 -10.44 6.08
N ASP A 16 10.15 -11.43 5.23
CA ASP A 16 11.13 -11.19 4.19
C ASP A 16 10.58 -10.20 3.15
N ALA A 17 11.44 -9.76 2.24
CA ALA A 17 11.04 -8.78 1.23
C ALA A 17 10.00 -9.34 0.23
N ALA A 18 9.98 -10.66 0.02
CA ALA A 18 9.01 -11.31 -0.87
C ALA A 18 7.61 -11.35 -0.23
N ASP A 19 7.53 -11.71 1.05
CA ASP A 19 6.31 -11.67 1.86
C ASP A 19 5.71 -10.27 1.88
N ARG A 20 6.54 -9.25 2.16
CA ARG A 20 6.11 -7.85 2.17
C ARG A 20 5.58 -7.39 0.82
N SER A 21 6.26 -7.80 -0.25
CA SER A 21 5.81 -7.54 -1.62
C SER A 21 4.46 -8.21 -1.91
N SER A 22 4.27 -9.46 -1.48
CA SER A 22 3.01 -10.20 -1.61
C SER A 22 1.88 -9.52 -0.84
N TYR A 23 2.10 -9.12 0.42
CA TYR A 23 1.09 -8.44 1.21
C TYR A 23 0.63 -7.14 0.58
N MET A 24 1.56 -6.36 0.02
CA MET A 24 1.21 -5.14 -0.66
C MET A 24 0.42 -5.43 -1.94
N ASP A 25 0.78 -6.46 -2.69
CA ASP A 25 0.01 -6.87 -3.85
C ASP A 25 -1.42 -7.31 -3.49
N ASP A 26 -1.52 -8.25 -2.56
CA ASP A 26 -2.76 -8.88 -2.16
C ASP A 26 -3.74 -7.85 -1.59
N VAL A 27 -3.29 -6.97 -0.70
CA VAL A 27 -4.20 -5.98 -0.09
C VAL A 27 -4.77 -5.01 -1.13
N PHE A 28 -3.97 -4.60 -2.11
CA PHE A 28 -4.42 -3.70 -3.18
C PHE A 28 -5.29 -4.43 -4.21
N ALA A 29 -4.97 -5.68 -4.55
CA ALA A 29 -5.79 -6.50 -5.43
C ALA A 29 -7.17 -6.80 -4.80
N LEU A 30 -7.20 -7.18 -3.53
CA LEU A 30 -8.43 -7.41 -2.78
C LEU A 30 -9.25 -6.13 -2.59
N SER A 31 -8.59 -4.99 -2.39
CA SER A 31 -9.30 -3.71 -2.29
C SER A 31 -9.93 -3.29 -3.61
N ARG A 32 -9.26 -3.55 -4.73
CA ARG A 32 -9.80 -3.32 -6.07
C ARG A 32 -11.01 -4.21 -6.38
N ALA A 33 -11.05 -5.40 -5.80
CA ALA A 33 -12.16 -6.34 -5.93
C ALA A 33 -13.30 -6.07 -4.92
N ASP A 34 -13.27 -4.95 -4.19
CA ASP A 34 -14.22 -4.62 -3.11
C ASP A 34 -14.30 -5.67 -1.98
N VAL A 35 -13.27 -6.50 -1.83
CA VAL A 35 -13.18 -7.53 -0.76
C VAL A 35 -12.62 -6.93 0.53
N VAL A 36 -11.74 -5.94 0.41
CA VAL A 36 -11.07 -5.27 1.53
C VAL A 36 -11.27 -3.77 1.40
N ASP A 37 -11.57 -3.07 2.49
CA ASP A 37 -11.65 -1.61 2.46
C ASP A 37 -10.28 -0.99 2.14
N TYR A 38 -10.24 -0.03 1.21
CA TYR A 38 -9.01 0.66 0.78
C TYR A 38 -8.25 1.32 1.94
N GLY A 39 -8.91 1.67 3.05
CA GLY A 39 -8.26 2.13 4.27
C GLY A 39 -7.29 1.10 4.86
N ASN A 40 -7.52 -0.20 4.70
CA ASN A 40 -6.56 -1.23 5.08
C ASN A 40 -5.32 -1.24 4.18
N ALA A 41 -5.51 -1.07 2.86
CA ALA A 41 -4.38 -0.97 1.93
C ALA A 41 -3.53 0.28 2.24
N PHE A 42 -4.16 1.43 2.49
CA PHE A 42 -3.45 2.65 2.87
C PHE A 42 -2.84 2.59 4.28
N ASN A 43 -3.39 1.80 5.20
CA ASN A 43 -2.73 1.55 6.48
C ASN A 43 -1.42 0.78 6.28
N LEU A 44 -1.41 -0.23 5.38
CA LEU A 44 -0.20 -0.95 5.04
C LEU A 44 0.87 -0.02 4.45
N THR A 45 0.51 0.98 3.65
CA THR A 45 1.53 1.88 3.07
C THR A 45 2.25 2.74 4.11
N LYS A 46 1.74 2.86 5.35
CA LYS A 46 2.36 3.70 6.39
C LYS A 46 3.74 3.22 6.83
N TYR A 47 4.00 1.91 6.80
CA TYR A 47 5.32 1.39 7.23
C TYR A 47 6.43 1.69 6.21
N LEU A 48 6.07 2.03 4.96
CA LEU A 48 7.02 2.21 3.87
C LEU A 48 8.09 3.26 4.16
N ILE A 49 7.86 4.19 5.08
CA ILE A 49 8.89 5.11 5.57
C ILE A 49 10.15 4.41 6.07
N ASN A 50 10.04 3.16 6.53
CA ASN A 50 11.13 2.33 7.02
C ASN A 50 11.56 1.25 6.00
N GLU A 51 10.92 1.16 4.84
CA GLU A 51 11.22 0.12 3.84
C GLU A 51 12.51 0.41 3.07
N SER A 52 13.42 -0.56 3.04
CA SER A 52 14.72 -0.47 2.36
C SER A 52 14.85 -1.36 1.14
N ASP A 53 14.00 -2.38 0.99
CA ASP A 53 14.13 -3.37 -0.06
C ASP A 53 13.49 -2.88 -1.37
N TYR A 54 14.32 -2.77 -2.41
CA TYR A 54 13.91 -2.28 -3.72
C TYR A 54 12.72 -3.04 -4.32
N ILE A 55 12.68 -4.37 -4.13
CA ILE A 55 11.62 -5.20 -4.72
C ILE A 55 10.24 -4.83 -4.17
N VAL A 56 10.18 -4.41 -2.90
CA VAL A 56 8.94 -3.98 -2.26
C VAL A 56 8.49 -2.66 -2.86
N TRP A 57 9.40 -1.68 -2.98
CA TRP A 57 9.12 -0.39 -3.60
C TRP A 57 8.65 -0.51 -5.06
N ASN A 58 9.24 -1.44 -5.83
CA ASN A 58 8.80 -1.71 -7.19
C ASN A 58 7.35 -2.21 -7.25
N ARG A 59 6.96 -3.09 -6.31
CA ARG A 59 5.57 -3.58 -6.24
C ARG A 59 4.61 -2.48 -5.81
N VAL A 60 4.96 -1.75 -4.75
CA VAL A 60 4.20 -0.60 -4.22
C VAL A 60 3.92 0.43 -5.32
N SER A 61 4.94 0.82 -6.09
CA SER A 61 4.82 1.82 -7.17
C SER A 61 3.76 1.43 -8.20
N SER A 62 3.74 0.15 -8.59
CA SER A 62 2.75 -0.38 -9.54
C SER A 62 1.33 -0.31 -8.98
N SER A 63 1.14 -0.66 -7.70
CA SER A 63 -0.16 -0.61 -7.03
C SER A 63 -0.66 0.83 -6.85
N ILE A 64 0.22 1.74 -6.42
CA ILE A 64 -0.11 3.17 -6.24
C ILE A 64 -0.44 3.82 -7.58
N ALA A 65 0.29 3.52 -8.65
CA ALA A 65 0.02 4.06 -9.98
C ALA A 65 -1.41 3.74 -10.45
N TYR A 66 -1.87 2.51 -10.21
CA TYR A 66 -3.26 2.14 -10.51
C TYR A 66 -4.27 2.98 -9.71
N VAL A 67 -4.08 3.12 -8.39
CA VAL A 67 -5.00 3.87 -7.54
C VAL A 67 -5.00 5.35 -7.91
N ARG A 68 -3.83 5.91 -8.24
CA ARG A 68 -3.69 7.27 -8.77
C ARG A 68 -4.52 7.46 -10.02
N ASP A 69 -4.39 6.55 -10.99
CA ASP A 69 -5.08 6.65 -12.27
C ASP A 69 -6.61 6.50 -12.08
N MET A 70 -7.05 5.61 -11.19
CA MET A 70 -8.45 5.47 -10.78
C MET A 70 -9.01 6.75 -10.15
N MET A 71 -8.23 7.42 -9.29
CA MET A 71 -8.65 8.64 -8.58
C MET A 71 -8.46 9.91 -9.40
N SER A 72 -7.76 9.87 -10.53
CA SER A 72 -7.37 11.05 -11.32
C SER A 72 -8.54 11.94 -11.75
N ASN A 73 -9.71 11.34 -11.99
CA ASN A 73 -10.92 12.07 -12.40
C ASN A 73 -11.77 12.57 -11.21
N ASN A 74 -11.35 12.32 -9.96
CA ASN A 74 -12.06 12.75 -8.77
C ASN A 74 -11.37 13.98 -8.14
N PRO A 75 -11.92 15.21 -8.32
CA PRO A 75 -11.27 16.45 -7.90
C PRO A 75 -11.16 16.60 -6.38
N GLU A 76 -11.94 15.86 -5.59
CA GLU A 76 -11.87 15.92 -4.12
C GLU A 76 -10.90 14.90 -3.52
N LEU A 77 -10.83 13.69 -4.11
CA LEU A 77 -9.99 12.60 -3.59
C LEU A 77 -8.57 12.66 -4.14
N TYR A 78 -8.38 13.09 -5.39
CA TYR A 78 -7.07 13.11 -6.01
C TYR A 78 -6.04 13.96 -5.26
N PRO A 79 -6.34 15.19 -4.79
CA PRO A 79 -5.39 15.98 -4.00
C PRO A 79 -5.03 15.34 -2.65
N LYS A 80 -6.00 14.66 -2.01
CA LYS A 80 -5.75 13.94 -0.75
C LYS A 80 -4.81 12.75 -0.95
N PHE A 81 -5.00 12.02 -2.04
CA PHE A 81 -4.12 10.93 -2.43
C PHE A 81 -2.70 11.42 -2.72
N GLN A 82 -2.55 12.53 -3.46
CA GLN A 82 -1.25 13.14 -3.74
C GLN A 82 -0.52 13.53 -2.45
N LYS A 83 -1.21 14.09 -1.45
CA LYS A 83 -0.63 14.43 -0.15
C LYS A 83 -0.16 13.20 0.67
N LEU A 84 -0.74 12.03 0.43
CA LEU A 84 -0.36 10.81 1.14
C LEU A 84 0.96 10.21 0.61
N PHE A 85 1.28 10.44 -0.66
CA PHE A 85 2.40 9.80 -1.38
C PHE A 85 3.40 10.79 -2.00
N GLY A 86 3.21 12.10 -1.84
CA GLY A 86 4.10 13.17 -2.31
C GLY A 86 4.75 13.90 -1.15
#